data_AF-A0A2E2H818-F1
#
_entry.id   AF-A0A2E2H818-F1
#
_cell.length_a   1.000
_cell.length_b   1.000
_cell.length_c   1.000
_cell.angle_alpha   90.00
_cell.angle_beta   90.00
_cell.angle_gamma   90.00
#
_symmetry.space_group_name_H-M   'P 1'
#
loop_
_entity.id
_entity.type
_entity.pdbx_description
1 polymer ?
#
loop_
_entity_poly.entity_id
_entity_poly.type
_entity_poly.pdbx_seq_one_letter_code
_entity_poly.pdbx_strand_id
1 'polypeptide(L)'
;MDVDASHYISLLEGKLKAAIELRPTADETTWLLLLRLDYDGEPAGTTSFNLHGYSREEAEQVAANISDNPYLMKEIDEFLWGESD
;
A
#
# COMPACT_ATOMS: atom_id res chain seq x y z
N MET A 1 13.00 14.76 14.13
CA MET A 1 13.35 13.36 13.84
C MET A 1 12.96 13.13 12.40
N ASP A 2 13.90 12.81 11.52
CA ASP A 2 13.58 12.31 10.18
C ASP A 2 12.89 10.97 10.37
N VAL A 3 11.57 10.98 10.27
CA VAL A 3 10.78 9.78 10.31
C VAL A 3 10.85 9.21 8.89
N ASP A 4 11.87 8.39 8.67
CA ASP A 4 12.22 7.87 7.35
C ASP A 4 11.06 7.05 6.77
N ALA A 5 10.76 7.26 5.49
CA ALA A 5 9.70 6.54 4.80
C ALA A 5 10.16 5.09 4.53
N SER A 6 9.39 4.11 4.99
CA SER A 6 9.69 2.70 4.73
C SER A 6 9.15 2.29 3.37
N HIS A 7 9.97 1.64 2.55
CA HIS A 7 9.60 1.21 1.20
C HIS A 7 9.57 -0.32 1.15
N TYR A 8 8.49 -0.89 0.62
CA TYR A 8 8.30 -2.32 0.46
C TYR A 8 7.89 -2.62 -0.98
N ILE A 9 8.26 -3.80 -1.47
CA ILE A 9 7.80 -4.29 -2.76
C ILE A 9 7.24 -5.67 -2.51
N SER A 10 5.95 -5.83 -2.77
CA SER A 10 5.24 -7.10 -2.59
C SER A 10 4.65 -7.55 -3.92
N LEU A 11 4.78 -8.85 -4.19
CA LEU A 11 4.08 -9.48 -5.30
C LEU A 11 2.67 -9.80 -4.82
N LEU A 12 1.65 -9.19 -5.44
CA LEU A 12 0.26 -9.40 -5.06
C LEU A 12 -0.26 -10.70 -5.65
N GLU A 13 -0.34 -10.77 -6.98
CA GLU A 13 -0.81 -11.96 -7.68
C GLU A 13 -0.17 -12.07 -9.08
N GLY A 14 0.35 -13.25 -9.42
CA GLY A 14 0.90 -13.53 -10.75
C GLY A 14 2.04 -12.58 -11.13
N LYS A 15 1.73 -11.61 -12.00
CA LYS A 15 2.67 -10.57 -12.46
C LYS A 15 2.41 -9.18 -11.85
N LEU A 16 1.38 -9.04 -11.02
CA LEU A 16 1.02 -7.79 -10.37
C LEU A 16 1.93 -7.56 -9.17
N LYS A 17 2.67 -6.45 -9.20
CA LYS A 17 3.52 -5.98 -8.11
C LYS A 17 2.93 -4.73 -7.50
N ALA A 18 3.04 -4.61 -6.19
CA ALA A 18 2.78 -3.40 -5.46
C ALA A 18 4.09 -2.86 -4.88
N ALA A 19 4.46 -1.66 -5.27
CA ALA A 19 5.45 -0.87 -4.55
C ALA A 19 4.71 -0.08 -3.47
N ILE A 20 4.93 -0.45 -2.21
CA ILE A 20 4.35 0.19 -1.04
C ILE A 20 5.35 1.18 -0.46
N GLU A 21 4.88 2.37 -0.14
CA GLU A 21 5.64 3.41 0.51
C GLU A 21 4.87 3.88 1.73
N LEU A 22 5.44 3.61 2.90
CA LEU A 22 4.89 3.95 4.19
C LEU A 22 5.51 5.26 4.66
N ARG A 23 4.70 6.32 4.67
CA ARG A 23 5.10 7.65 5.11
C ARG A 23 4.41 8.00 6.44
N PRO A 24 5.17 8.47 7.43
CA PRO A 24 4.60 9.11 8.60
C PRO A 24 3.94 10.42 8.18
N THR A 25 2.76 10.71 8.73
CA THR A 25 2.09 11.99 8.47
C THR A 25 2.44 13.01 9.56
N ALA A 26 1.91 14.22 9.45
CA ALA A 26 2.06 15.24 10.49
C ALA A 26 1.43 14.80 11.83
N ASP A 27 0.45 13.90 11.78
CA ASP A 27 -0.14 13.27 12.95
C ASP A 27 0.67 12.02 13.32
N GLU A 28 1.25 12.00 14.52
CA GLU A 28 2.09 10.89 15.01
C GLU A 28 1.33 9.55 15.10
N THR A 29 0.00 9.60 15.06
CA THR A 29 -0.89 8.43 15.10
C THR A 29 -1.40 8.01 13.72
N THR A 30 -0.97 8.66 12.65
CA THR A 30 -1.47 8.41 11.30
C THR A 30 -0.33 8.14 10.35
N TRP A 31 -0.42 7.02 9.64
CA TRP A 31 0.52 6.63 8.60
C TRP A 31 -0.16 6.63 7.25
N LEU A 32 0.51 7.21 6.26
CA LEU A 32 0.07 7.18 4.87
C LEU A 32 0.78 6.02 4.17
N LEU A 33 -0.01 5.08 3.66
CA LEU A 33 0.47 3.92 2.94
C LEU A 33 0.13 4.10 1.46
N LEU A 34 1.12 4.50 0.67
CA LEU A 34 1.00 4.70 -0.77
C LEU A 34 1.31 3.39 -1.48
N LEU A 35 0.46 2.93 -2.39
CA LEU A 35 0.72 1.77 -3.22
C LEU A 35 0.76 2.19 -4.68
N ARG A 36 1.85 1.84 -5.34
CA ARG A 36 1.95 1.90 -6.78
C ARG A 36 1.87 0.50 -7.35
N LEU A 37 0.84 0.25 -8.15
CA LEU A 37 0.59 -1.02 -8.78
C LEU A 37 1.26 -1.05 -10.15
N ASP A 38 1.97 -2.13 -10.42
CA ASP A 38 2.66 -2.40 -11.68
C ASP A 38 2.26 -3.79 -12.16
N TYR A 39 1.70 -3.86 -13.36
CA TYR A 39 1.29 -5.11 -14.00
C TYR A 39 2.14 -5.35 -15.24
N ASP A 40 2.93 -6.43 -15.22
CA ASP A 40 3.81 -6.82 -16.34
C ASP A 40 4.80 -5.73 -16.80
N GLY A 41 5.22 -4.84 -15.89
CA GLY A 41 6.13 -3.73 -16.19
C GLY A 41 5.43 -2.45 -16.66
N GLU A 42 4.09 -2.44 -16.67
CA GLU A 42 3.29 -1.24 -16.92
C GLU A 42 2.66 -0.73 -15.62
N PRO A 43 2.72 0.58 -15.33
CA PRO A 43 2.07 1.14 -14.15
C PRO A 43 0.55 1.02 -14.30
N ALA A 44 -0.05 0.12 -13.54
CA ALA A 44 -1.48 -0.15 -13.53
C ALA A 44 -2.25 0.95 -12.78
N GLY A 45 -1.62 1.60 -11.80
CA GLY A 45 -2.17 2.76 -11.11
C GLY A 45 -1.50 3.05 -9.79
N THR A 46 -2.02 4.03 -9.04
CA THR A 46 -1.51 4.38 -7.71
C THR A 46 -2.68 4.70 -6.79
N THR A 47 -2.70 4.05 -5.63
CA THR A 47 -3.70 4.27 -4.58
C THR A 47 -3.00 4.56 -3.25
N SER A 48 -3.73 5.11 -2.28
CA SER A 48 -3.17 5.45 -0.97
C SER A 48 -4.18 5.20 0.13
N PHE A 49 -3.73 4.59 1.23
CA PHE A 49 -4.54 4.30 2.40
C PHE A 49 -4.01 5.05 3.62
N ASN A 50 -4.93 5.57 4.43
CA ASN A 50 -4.59 6.20 5.70
C ASN A 50 -4.77 5.17 6.83
N LEU A 51 -3.67 4.78 7.45
CA LEU A 51 -3.62 3.92 8.63
C LEU A 51 -3.70 4.80 9.89
N HIS A 52 -4.91 5.23 10.22
CA HIS A 52 -5.16 6.02 11.42
C HIS A 52 -5.25 5.12 12.67
N GLY A 53 -4.48 5.46 13.71
CA GLY A 53 -4.43 4.72 14.97
C GLY A 53 -3.47 3.53 14.95
N TYR A 54 -2.71 3.33 13.87
CA TYR A 54 -1.70 2.29 13.77
C TYR A 54 -0.38 2.78 14.34
N SER A 55 0.25 1.93 15.15
CA SER A 55 1.65 2.12 15.55
C SER A 55 2.56 1.89 14.35
N ARG A 56 3.79 2.41 14.40
CA ARG A 56 4.79 2.18 13.35
C ARG A 56 4.93 0.69 13.00
N GLU A 57 5.12 -0.15 14.00
CA GLU A 57 5.29 -1.60 13.82
C GLU A 57 4.07 -2.24 13.15
N GLU A 58 2.85 -1.83 13.53
CA GLU A 58 1.62 -2.34 12.93
C GLU A 58 1.49 -1.90 11.48
N ALA A 59 1.83 -0.65 11.18
CA ALA A 59 1.80 -0.12 9.82
C ALA A 59 2.85 -0.81 8.92
N GLU A 60 4.04 -1.07 9.45
CA GLU A 60 5.08 -1.84 8.76
C GLU A 60 4.65 -3.30 8.53
N GLN A 61 3.97 -3.93 9.50
CA GLN A 61 3.39 -5.27 9.34
C GLN A 61 2.31 -5.30 8.25
N VAL A 62 1.44 -4.30 8.20
CA VAL A 62 0.41 -4.18 7.15
C VAL A 62 1.05 -3.96 5.78
N ALA A 63 2.05 -3.08 5.68
CA ALA A 63 2.76 -2.82 4.42
C ALA A 63 3.51 -4.08 3.91
N ALA A 64 4.19 -4.80 4.81
CA ALA A 64 4.92 -6.01 4.47
C ALA A 64 3.99 -7.17 4.08
N ASN A 65 2.81 -7.29 4.72
CA ASN A 65 1.86 -8.37 4.51
C ASN A 65 0.59 -7.90 3.79
N ILE A 66 0.70 -6.93 2.89
CA ILE A 66 -0.47 -6.34 2.23
C ILE A 66 -1.27 -7.35 1.40
N SER A 67 -0.58 -8.32 0.79
CA SER A 67 -1.18 -9.43 0.05
C SER A 67 -1.91 -10.44 0.95
N ASP A 68 -1.57 -10.49 2.24
CA ASP A 68 -2.24 -11.34 3.22
C ASP A 68 -3.53 -10.68 3.76
N ASN A 69 -3.68 -9.36 3.56
CA ASN A 69 -4.84 -8.63 4.03
C ASN A 69 -5.97 -8.66 2.97
N PRO A 70 -7.03 -9.47 3.18
CA PRO A 70 -8.08 -9.65 2.17
C PRO A 70 -8.88 -8.36 1.91
N TYR A 71 -8.95 -7.45 2.87
CA TYR A 71 -9.61 -6.16 2.69
C TYR A 71 -8.83 -5.27 1.73
N LEU A 72 -7.51 -5.14 1.95
CA LEU A 72 -6.65 -4.34 1.07
C LEU A 72 -6.56 -4.96 -0.32
N MET A 73 -6.44 -6.28 -0.42
CA MET A 73 -6.53 -6.98 -1.70
C MET A 73 -7.83 -6.68 -2.43
N LYS A 74 -8.97 -6.73 -1.74
CA LYS A 74 -10.27 -6.38 -2.35
C LYS A 74 -10.30 -4.93 -2.85
N GLU A 75 -9.80 -3.98 -2.06
CA GLU A 75 -9.77 -2.57 -2.48
C GLU A 75 -8.83 -2.36 -3.69
N ILE A 76 -7.71 -3.08 -3.74
CA ILE A 76 -6.77 -3.05 -4.88
C ILE A 76 -7.44 -3.64 -6.13
N ASP A 77 -8.10 -4.79 -6.01
CA ASP A 77 -8.88 -5.38 -7.10
C ASP A 77 -9.99 -4.42 -7.55
N GLU A 78 -10.79 -3.87 -6.64
CA GLU A 78 -11.83 -2.91 -6.99
C GLU A 78 -11.27 -1.65 -7.65
N PHE A 79 -10.08 -1.19 -7.26
CA PHE A 79 -9.40 -0.08 -7.92
C PHE A 79 -8.97 -0.44 -9.35
N LEU A 80 -8.34 -1.60 -9.54
CA LEU A 80 -7.87 -2.06 -10.85
C LEU A 80 -9.02 -2.38 -11.82
N TRP A 81 -10.10 -2.96 -11.31
CA TRP A 81 -11.26 -3.36 -12.11
C TRP A 81 -12.34 -2.28 -12.20
N GLY A 82 -12.36 -1.32 -11.27
CA GLY A 82 -13.38 -0.27 -11.15
C GLY A 82 -13.13 0.99 -11.98
N GLU A 83 -11.91 1.22 -12.47
CA GLU A 83 -11.60 2.29 -13.44
C GLU A 83 -12.01 1.94 -14.90
N SER A 84 -12.96 1.03 -15.09
CA SER A 84 -13.62 0.80 -16.39
C SER A 84 -15.02 1.42 -16.43
N ASP A 85 -15.09 2.74 -16.66
CA ASP A 85 -16.23 3.39 -17.31
C ASP A 85 -15.74 4.44 -18.33
#